data_AF-A0A9E6BP34-F1
#
_entry.id   AF-A0A9E6BP34-F1
#
_cell.length_a   1.000
_cell.length_b   1.000
_cell.length_c   1.000
_cell.angle_alpha   90.00
_cell.angle_beta   90.00
_cell.angle_gamma   90.00
#
_symmetry.space_group_name_H-M   'P 1'
#
loop_
_entity.id
_entity.type
_entity.pdbx_description
1 polymer ?
#
loop_
_entity_poly.entity_id
_entity_poly.type
_entity_poly.pdbx_seq_one_letter_code
_entity_poly.pdbx_strand_id
1 'polypeptide(L)'
;GVQSIRAALAAKTNITFKVLYNDAVAMTGGQHNEGDLDAPRIVRELKAMGVKNLAVVYDPKEELDLSEFPPDVEKHTRDMMPSVQKKFRDIKGVSAIVYVQTCAAEKRRRRKRGLFPDPDKRVFINPDICEGCGDCGVQSNCVSIVPLETEFGRKRAIDQSSCNKDFTCVEGFCPSFVTVSGAKIRKSSSKSVDLPSLPDPVLPEIDGTYNFVITGVGGTGVVTIGAIIAMAAHLDDKGAGMMEMAGLAQKGGAVHIHCRIANRPDDINAIRVAVGEADAVIGGDLVVSAGGKTLGLMKQGRTRAVVNSHEIITGEFTRNAEFELPSARLMLALEARLGGENVQFLDVSALSRQLLGDSIFSNMMILGAAWQKGLVPLSRGAITKAVELNGTAVEGNKKAFELGRWAALHQEEARKLLVAKPEQMKHSFKEKLEIRATHLRAYQGKALARKYLKFVDKAGEELAPYVANGYHKLLTYKDEYEVARLHAQQTEALVAQEFEGETRLTFHLAPPLLSRPGPDGRPKKRAFGPWILSAFRLLARLKFLRGTPLDPFGRSAERKMERALIREYERDIALILKLVDANTLELAKQFADLPMQIKGFGPVKMASVTAFSKRREELLGSIELGETPTQQAAQ
;
A
#
# COMPACT_ATOMS: atom_id res chain seq x y z
N GLY A 1 -21.36 -25.15 0.37
CA GLY A 1 -21.84 -24.24 1.45
C GLY A 1 -23.19 -24.66 2.01
N VAL A 2 -24.24 -24.69 1.19
CA VAL A 2 -25.63 -24.96 1.61
C VAL A 2 -25.79 -26.23 2.46
N GLN A 3 -25.14 -27.34 2.08
CA GLN A 3 -25.21 -28.59 2.83
C GLN A 3 -24.66 -28.48 4.27
N SER A 4 -23.64 -27.66 4.50
CA SER A 4 -23.08 -27.44 5.83
C SER A 4 -24.07 -26.73 6.76
N ILE A 5 -24.87 -25.79 6.22
CA ILE A 5 -25.92 -25.09 6.96
C ILE A 5 -27.05 -26.05 7.30
N ARG A 6 -27.49 -26.89 6.34
CA ARG A 6 -28.50 -27.93 6.57
C ARG A 6 -28.07 -28.94 7.62
N ALA A 7 -26.82 -29.40 7.56
CA ALA A 7 -26.26 -30.31 8.54
C ALA A 7 -26.24 -29.70 9.95
N ALA A 8 -25.81 -28.43 10.08
CA ALA A 8 -25.82 -27.73 11.36
C ALA A 8 -27.25 -27.55 11.92
N LEU A 9 -28.24 -27.30 11.06
CA LEU A 9 -29.64 -27.22 11.45
C LEU A 9 -30.16 -28.57 11.97
N ALA A 10 -29.89 -29.65 11.25
CA ALA A 10 -30.27 -31.01 11.65
C ALA A 10 -29.62 -31.43 12.98
N ALA A 11 -28.34 -31.08 13.16
CA ALA A 11 -27.58 -31.34 14.39
C ALA A 11 -27.91 -30.36 15.54
N LYS A 12 -28.73 -29.34 15.29
CA LYS A 12 -29.04 -28.25 16.25
C LYS A 12 -27.78 -27.59 16.82
N THR A 13 -26.76 -27.44 15.99
CA THR A 13 -25.47 -26.85 16.39
C THR A 13 -25.64 -25.38 16.76
N ASN A 14 -24.94 -24.94 17.81
CA ASN A 14 -24.86 -23.53 18.16
C ASN A 14 -23.78 -22.83 17.33
N ILE A 15 -24.14 -22.27 16.18
CA ILE A 15 -23.19 -21.69 15.23
C ILE A 15 -23.81 -20.57 14.39
N THR A 16 -23.03 -19.53 14.12
CA THR A 16 -23.39 -18.47 13.16
C THR A 16 -22.63 -18.64 11.86
N PHE A 17 -23.34 -18.72 10.74
CA PHE A 17 -22.75 -18.66 9.40
C PHE A 17 -22.66 -17.22 8.90
N LYS A 18 -21.51 -16.83 8.32
CA LYS A 18 -21.38 -15.57 7.59
C LYS A 18 -21.26 -15.88 6.10
N VAL A 19 -22.29 -15.57 5.34
CA VAL A 19 -22.32 -15.76 3.88
C VAL A 19 -21.88 -14.45 3.24
N LEU A 20 -20.77 -14.49 2.48
CA LEU A 20 -20.27 -13.33 1.75
C LEU A 20 -20.79 -13.40 0.31
N TYR A 21 -21.60 -12.43 -0.10
CA TYR A 21 -22.10 -12.33 -1.47
C TYR A 21 -21.45 -11.15 -2.19
N ASN A 22 -20.87 -11.43 -3.35
CA ASN A 22 -20.04 -10.49 -4.12
C ASN A 22 -20.40 -10.40 -5.61
N ASP A 23 -21.53 -10.99 -6.03
CA ASP A 23 -22.09 -10.93 -7.40
C ASP A 23 -21.18 -11.48 -8.54
N ALA A 24 -20.04 -12.08 -8.20
CA ALA A 24 -19.11 -12.64 -9.17
C ALA A 24 -18.36 -13.83 -8.58
N VAL A 25 -18.09 -14.84 -9.41
CA VAL A 25 -17.28 -15.99 -9.01
C VAL A 25 -15.87 -15.51 -8.69
N ALA A 26 -15.38 -15.82 -7.49
CA ALA A 26 -14.06 -15.40 -7.05
C ALA A 26 -12.98 -15.89 -8.02
N MET A 27 -11.99 -15.03 -8.31
CA MET A 27 -10.82 -15.34 -9.15
C MET A 27 -11.10 -15.61 -10.65
N THR A 28 -12.27 -15.24 -11.17
CA THR A 28 -12.64 -15.49 -12.59
C THR A 28 -12.60 -14.25 -13.48
N GLY A 29 -12.12 -13.11 -12.97
CA GLY A 29 -12.17 -11.85 -13.73
C GLY A 29 -13.59 -11.27 -13.89
N GLY A 30 -14.52 -11.65 -13.00
CA GLY A 30 -15.88 -11.10 -12.96
C GLY A 30 -16.87 -11.92 -13.80
N GLN A 31 -16.74 -13.24 -13.83
CA GLN A 31 -17.81 -14.11 -14.34
C GLN A 31 -18.97 -14.10 -13.35
N HIS A 32 -20.20 -14.07 -13.88
CA HIS A 32 -21.40 -14.22 -13.06
C HIS A 32 -21.45 -15.61 -12.44
N ASN A 33 -22.08 -15.69 -11.27
CA ASN A 33 -22.36 -16.96 -10.64
C ASN A 33 -23.39 -17.75 -11.46
N GLU A 34 -23.13 -19.05 -11.64
CA GLU A 34 -24.09 -19.94 -12.27
C GLU A 34 -25.39 -20.03 -11.45
N GLY A 35 -26.54 -20.00 -12.14
CA GLY A 35 -27.86 -20.19 -11.54
C GLY A 35 -28.56 -18.92 -11.04
N ASP A 36 -28.04 -17.73 -11.35
CA ASP A 36 -28.65 -16.43 -11.04
C ASP A 36 -29.05 -16.31 -9.55
N LEU A 37 -28.12 -16.72 -8.68
CA LEU A 37 -28.28 -16.61 -7.23
C LEU A 37 -27.95 -15.17 -6.81
N ASP A 38 -28.97 -14.34 -6.61
CA ASP A 38 -28.82 -13.00 -6.03
C ASP A 38 -28.89 -13.03 -4.48
N ALA A 39 -28.56 -11.90 -3.86
CA ALA A 39 -28.62 -11.78 -2.40
C ALA A 39 -30.04 -12.02 -1.82
N PRO A 40 -31.13 -11.45 -2.36
CA PRO A 40 -32.49 -11.77 -1.92
C PRO A 40 -32.83 -13.26 -1.97
N ARG A 41 -32.45 -13.96 -3.04
CA ARG A 41 -32.69 -15.40 -3.23
C ARG A 41 -31.91 -16.24 -2.22
N ILE A 42 -30.64 -15.91 -1.96
CA ILE A 42 -29.85 -16.55 -0.90
C ILE A 42 -30.56 -16.40 0.46
N VAL A 43 -31.07 -15.21 0.77
CA VAL A 43 -31.82 -14.96 2.02
C VAL A 43 -33.09 -15.80 2.08
N ARG A 44 -33.85 -15.92 0.99
CA ARG A 44 -35.05 -16.77 0.91
C ARG A 44 -34.71 -18.25 1.09
N GLU A 45 -33.63 -18.73 0.50
CA GLU A 45 -33.18 -20.12 0.66
C GLU A 45 -32.77 -20.43 2.10
N LEU A 46 -32.01 -19.54 2.76
CA LEU A 46 -31.64 -19.68 4.16
C LEU A 46 -32.87 -19.77 5.07
N LYS A 47 -33.89 -18.94 4.82
CA LYS A 47 -35.17 -19.01 5.53
C LYS A 47 -35.91 -20.33 5.27
N ALA A 48 -36.00 -20.75 4.00
CA ALA A 48 -36.67 -21.98 3.61
C ALA A 48 -36.02 -23.22 4.25
N MET A 49 -34.71 -23.18 4.52
CA MET A 49 -34.02 -24.23 5.27
C MET A 49 -34.34 -24.27 6.77
N GLY A 50 -34.95 -23.22 7.32
CA GLY A 50 -35.31 -23.13 8.73
C GLY A 50 -34.35 -22.32 9.61
N VAL A 51 -33.46 -21.50 9.02
CA VAL A 51 -32.64 -20.56 9.79
C VAL A 51 -33.55 -19.46 10.36
N LYS A 52 -33.79 -19.50 11.68
CA LYS A 52 -34.68 -18.56 12.36
C LYS A 52 -34.08 -17.16 12.55
N ASN A 53 -32.78 -17.10 12.82
CA ASN A 53 -32.06 -15.85 13.10
C ASN A 53 -31.21 -15.49 11.90
N LEU A 54 -31.69 -14.53 11.10
CA LEU A 54 -31.09 -14.11 9.84
C LEU A 54 -31.00 -12.59 9.78
N ALA A 55 -29.84 -12.06 9.40
CA ALA A 55 -29.66 -10.65 9.14
C ALA A 55 -28.96 -10.43 7.79
N VAL A 56 -29.32 -9.35 7.12
CA VAL A 56 -28.61 -8.84 5.94
C VAL A 56 -27.77 -7.65 6.38
N VAL A 57 -26.49 -7.69 6.04
CA VAL A 57 -25.57 -6.56 6.20
C VAL A 57 -25.12 -6.15 4.82
N TYR A 58 -25.31 -4.88 4.43
CA TYR A 58 -25.00 -4.43 3.07
C TYR A 58 -24.16 -3.14 3.04
N ASP A 59 -23.36 -2.98 2.00
CA ASP A 59 -22.69 -1.72 1.69
C ASP A 59 -23.70 -0.77 1.01
N PRO A 60 -23.98 0.43 1.56
CA PRO A 60 -24.96 1.36 0.97
C PRO A 60 -24.63 1.78 -0.47
N LYS A 61 -23.36 1.65 -0.89
CA LYS A 61 -22.91 1.99 -2.25
C LYS A 61 -23.33 0.96 -3.30
N GLU A 62 -23.88 -0.18 -2.90
CA GLU A 62 -24.44 -1.18 -3.81
C GLU A 62 -25.81 -0.75 -4.37
N GLU A 63 -26.45 0.29 -3.80
CA GLU A 63 -27.77 0.78 -4.22
C GLU A 63 -28.85 -0.32 -4.31
N LEU A 64 -28.82 -1.26 -3.37
CA LEU A 64 -29.76 -2.39 -3.32
C LEU A 64 -31.20 -1.90 -3.10
N ASP A 65 -32.15 -2.52 -3.80
CA ASP A 65 -33.55 -2.44 -3.43
C ASP A 65 -33.83 -3.31 -2.21
N LEU A 66 -33.94 -2.67 -1.04
CA LEU A 66 -34.20 -3.35 0.23
C LEU A 66 -35.60 -3.98 0.30
N SER A 67 -36.51 -3.63 -0.61
CA SER A 67 -37.87 -4.19 -0.67
C SER A 67 -37.89 -5.62 -1.22
N GLU A 68 -36.90 -6.02 -2.02
CA GLU A 68 -36.80 -7.38 -2.57
C GLU A 68 -36.46 -8.44 -1.51
N PHE A 69 -35.87 -8.00 -0.39
CA PHE A 69 -35.53 -8.83 0.75
C PHE A 69 -36.76 -9.09 1.63
N PRO A 70 -36.94 -10.32 2.16
CA PRO A 70 -38.05 -10.63 3.05
C PRO A 70 -38.24 -9.59 4.17
N PRO A 71 -39.48 -9.15 4.46
CA PRO A 71 -39.74 -8.01 5.34
C PRO A 71 -39.39 -8.28 6.80
N ASP A 72 -39.39 -9.54 7.21
CA ASP A 72 -39.10 -10.01 8.56
C ASP A 72 -37.60 -10.23 8.83
N VAL A 73 -36.73 -10.00 7.83
CA VAL A 73 -35.28 -10.11 7.99
C VAL A 73 -34.69 -8.75 8.35
N GLU A 74 -33.89 -8.72 9.42
CA GLU A 74 -33.20 -7.50 9.83
C GLU A 74 -32.19 -7.05 8.77
N LYS A 75 -32.22 -5.77 8.40
CA LYS A 75 -31.35 -5.17 7.38
C LYS A 75 -30.50 -4.10 8.05
N HIS A 76 -29.19 -4.23 7.95
CA HIS A 76 -28.21 -3.38 8.61
C HIS A 76 -27.19 -2.87 7.59
N THR A 77 -26.71 -1.65 7.77
CA THR A 77 -25.60 -1.12 6.98
C THR A 77 -24.27 -1.73 7.41
N ARG A 78 -23.28 -1.72 6.51
CA ARG A 78 -21.94 -2.31 6.73
C ARG A 78 -21.27 -1.91 8.05
N ASP A 79 -21.42 -0.66 8.48
CA ASP A 79 -20.82 -0.15 9.72
C ASP A 79 -21.41 -0.79 10.98
N MET A 80 -22.60 -1.38 10.90
CA MET A 80 -23.25 -2.10 12.00
C MET A 80 -22.77 -3.56 12.12
N MET A 81 -21.90 -4.04 11.22
CA MET A 81 -21.42 -5.42 11.23
C MET A 81 -20.88 -5.87 12.60
N PRO A 82 -20.03 -5.10 13.32
CA PRO A 82 -19.53 -5.54 14.63
C PRO A 82 -20.65 -5.76 15.65
N SER A 83 -21.65 -4.88 15.66
CA SER A 83 -22.82 -4.98 16.54
C SER A 83 -23.68 -6.20 16.19
N VAL A 84 -23.92 -6.44 14.90
CA VAL A 84 -24.65 -7.62 14.42
C VAL A 84 -23.91 -8.91 14.78
N GLN A 85 -22.59 -8.98 14.57
CA GLN A 85 -21.80 -10.16 14.95
C GLN A 85 -21.84 -10.41 16.45
N LYS A 86 -21.74 -9.37 17.28
CA LYS A 86 -21.84 -9.50 18.74
C LYS A 86 -23.21 -10.02 19.16
N LYS A 87 -24.29 -9.48 18.60
CA LYS A 87 -25.66 -9.97 18.83
C LYS A 87 -25.80 -11.43 18.42
N PHE A 88 -25.34 -11.81 17.23
CA PHE A 88 -25.51 -13.15 16.67
C PHE A 88 -24.66 -14.21 17.37
N ARG A 89 -23.50 -13.83 17.92
CA ARG A 89 -22.66 -14.72 18.76
C ARG A 89 -23.41 -15.25 19.98
N ASP A 90 -24.29 -14.43 20.54
CA ASP A 90 -24.98 -14.72 21.81
C ASP A 90 -26.35 -15.41 21.57
N ILE A 91 -26.74 -15.62 20.30
CA ILE A 91 -27.97 -16.33 19.89
C ILE A 91 -27.74 -17.84 19.95
N LYS A 92 -28.66 -18.58 20.60
CA LYS A 92 -28.64 -20.04 20.60
C LYS A 92 -29.16 -20.64 19.28
N GLY A 93 -28.49 -21.70 18.82
CA GLY A 93 -28.84 -22.47 17.63
C GLY A 93 -28.16 -21.94 16.37
N VAL A 94 -28.65 -22.36 15.20
CA VAL A 94 -28.09 -21.91 13.92
C VAL A 94 -28.61 -20.52 13.58
N SER A 95 -27.68 -19.60 13.31
CA SER A 95 -27.96 -18.26 12.80
C SER A 95 -27.14 -17.98 11.55
N ALA A 96 -27.55 -17.00 10.73
CA ALA A 96 -26.80 -16.61 9.56
C ALA A 96 -26.80 -15.08 9.33
N ILE A 97 -25.69 -14.58 8.82
CA ILE A 97 -25.54 -13.19 8.37
C ILE A 97 -25.18 -13.22 6.89
N VAL A 98 -26.00 -12.62 6.04
CA VAL A 98 -25.72 -12.44 4.61
C VAL A 98 -25.08 -11.07 4.44
N TYR A 99 -23.80 -11.05 4.12
CA TYR A 99 -23.02 -9.84 3.90
C TYR A 99 -22.91 -9.56 2.40
N VAL A 100 -23.61 -8.52 1.95
CA VAL A 100 -23.75 -8.13 0.54
C VAL A 100 -22.76 -7.03 0.21
N GLN A 101 -21.70 -7.37 -0.52
CA GLN A 101 -20.72 -6.42 -1.01
C GLN A 101 -20.00 -6.94 -2.25
N THR A 102 -20.14 -6.21 -3.37
CA THR A 102 -19.40 -6.48 -4.60
C THR A 102 -17.90 -6.35 -4.34
N CYS A 103 -17.11 -7.26 -4.91
CA CYS A 103 -15.66 -7.23 -4.69
C CYS A 103 -15.05 -5.92 -5.23
N ALA A 104 -14.01 -5.41 -4.56
CA ALA A 104 -13.41 -4.13 -4.91
C ALA A 104 -12.88 -4.05 -6.36
N ALA A 105 -12.39 -5.17 -6.89
CA ALA A 105 -11.89 -5.26 -8.26
C ALA A 105 -13.02 -5.09 -9.29
N GLU A 106 -14.15 -5.77 -9.06
CA GLU A 106 -15.32 -5.69 -9.93
C GLU A 106 -15.97 -4.30 -9.85
N LYS A 107 -16.08 -3.69 -8.66
CA LYS A 107 -16.51 -2.28 -8.53
C LYS A 107 -15.67 -1.33 -9.39
N ARG A 108 -14.34 -1.50 -9.39
CA ARG A 108 -13.43 -0.68 -10.22
C ARG A 108 -13.68 -0.90 -11.71
N ARG A 109 -13.85 -2.16 -12.13
CA ARG A 109 -14.16 -2.51 -13.53
C ARG A 109 -15.49 -1.91 -13.97
N ARG A 110 -16.54 -2.06 -13.17
CA ARG A 110 -17.88 -1.52 -13.47
C ARG A 110 -17.89 0.00 -13.50
N ARG A 111 -17.20 0.69 -12.58
CA ARG A 111 -17.04 2.16 -12.62
C ARG A 111 -16.38 2.64 -13.91
N LYS A 112 -15.33 1.95 -14.38
CA LYS A 112 -14.70 2.26 -15.68
C LYS A 112 -15.67 2.08 -16.86
N ARG A 113 -16.64 1.17 -16.74
CA ARG A 113 -17.67 0.90 -17.75
C ARG A 113 -18.95 1.73 -17.55
N GLY A 114 -19.04 2.57 -16.51
CA GLY A 114 -20.25 3.32 -16.17
C GLY A 114 -21.39 2.47 -15.56
N LEU A 115 -21.10 1.24 -15.14
CA LEU A 115 -22.08 0.27 -14.62
C LEU A 115 -22.14 0.20 -13.08
N PHE A 116 -21.48 1.14 -12.38
CA PHE A 116 -21.48 1.20 -10.92
C PHE A 116 -21.23 2.64 -10.47
N PRO A 117 -21.82 3.09 -9.35
CA PRO A 117 -21.62 4.45 -8.86
C PRO A 117 -20.14 4.79 -8.70
N ASP A 118 -19.71 5.89 -9.31
CA ASP A 118 -18.35 6.44 -9.15
C ASP A 118 -18.41 7.73 -8.33
N PRO A 119 -18.15 7.67 -7.00
CA PRO A 119 -18.17 8.87 -6.17
C PRO A 119 -17.13 9.88 -6.67
N ASP A 120 -17.55 11.12 -6.86
CA ASP A 120 -16.66 12.26 -7.12
C ASP A 120 -15.94 12.69 -5.83
N LYS A 121 -15.17 11.75 -5.28
CA LYS A 121 -14.46 11.89 -4.03
C LYS A 121 -13.20 11.03 -4.06
N ARG A 122 -12.08 11.62 -3.67
CA ARG A 122 -10.79 10.96 -3.52
C ARG A 122 -10.22 11.22 -2.13
N VAL A 123 -9.38 10.32 -1.64
CA VAL A 123 -8.70 10.47 -0.35
C VAL A 123 -7.26 10.89 -0.61
N PHE A 124 -6.85 11.94 0.06
CA PHE A 124 -5.50 12.46 0.11
C PHE A 124 -5.00 12.38 1.56
N ILE A 125 -3.73 12.04 1.72
CA ILE A 125 -3.04 12.05 3.02
C ILE A 125 -2.01 13.16 2.94
N ASN A 126 -2.12 14.18 3.80
CA ASN A 126 -1.07 15.18 3.93
C ASN A 126 0.16 14.52 4.59
N PRO A 127 1.29 14.34 3.87
CA PRO A 127 2.46 13.65 4.37
C PRO A 127 3.18 14.41 5.48
N ASP A 128 3.10 15.74 5.49
CA ASP A 128 3.72 16.58 6.53
C ASP A 128 3.03 16.35 7.89
N ILE A 129 1.75 15.98 7.89
CA ILE A 129 0.98 15.67 9.10
C ILE A 129 1.00 14.19 9.42
N CYS A 130 1.07 13.31 8.42
CA CYS A 130 1.12 11.87 8.65
C CYS A 130 2.27 11.47 9.59
N GLU A 131 2.03 10.52 10.48
CA GLU A 131 3.05 9.98 11.38
C GLU A 131 3.52 8.58 10.98
N GLY A 132 3.01 8.02 9.88
CA GLY A 132 3.39 6.69 9.41
C GLY A 132 2.84 5.53 10.26
N CYS A 133 2.01 5.78 11.27
CA CYS A 133 1.57 4.79 12.27
C CYS A 133 0.82 3.56 11.73
N GLY A 134 0.28 3.62 10.50
CA GLY A 134 -0.37 2.47 9.87
C GLY A 134 -1.79 2.17 10.34
N ASP A 135 -2.37 2.93 11.29
CA ASP A 135 -3.75 2.70 11.75
C ASP A 135 -4.77 2.76 10.60
N CYS A 136 -4.54 3.59 9.58
CA CYS A 136 -5.36 3.57 8.36
C CYS A 136 -5.31 2.24 7.60
N GLY A 137 -4.16 1.55 7.59
CA GLY A 137 -3.99 0.21 7.05
C GLY A 137 -4.73 -0.82 7.90
N VAL A 138 -4.60 -0.74 9.23
CA VAL A 138 -5.30 -1.64 10.17
C VAL A 138 -6.81 -1.54 10.03
N GLN A 139 -7.36 -0.31 9.93
CA GLN A 139 -8.81 -0.11 9.79
C GLN A 139 -9.35 -0.58 8.43
N SER A 140 -8.55 -0.48 7.35
CA SER A 140 -9.06 -0.67 5.98
C SER A 140 -8.56 -1.92 5.26
N ASN A 141 -7.50 -2.56 5.76
CA ASN A 141 -6.77 -3.62 5.05
C ASN A 141 -6.45 -3.23 3.59
N CYS A 142 -6.20 -1.93 3.34
CA CYS A 142 -6.15 -1.37 2.00
C CYS A 142 -4.73 -1.36 1.44
N VAL A 143 -4.50 -2.18 0.40
CA VAL A 143 -3.24 -2.23 -0.35
C VAL A 143 -2.95 -1.00 -1.21
N SER A 144 -3.88 -0.04 -1.30
CA SER A 144 -3.66 1.24 -1.99
C SER A 144 -3.10 2.32 -1.06
N ILE A 145 -2.91 2.03 0.23
CA ILE A 145 -2.14 2.88 1.14
C ILE A 145 -0.68 2.51 0.94
N VAL A 146 0.12 3.47 0.47
CA VAL A 146 1.53 3.27 0.11
C VAL A 146 2.48 3.98 1.06
N PRO A 147 3.69 3.44 1.31
CA PRO A 147 4.69 4.20 2.04
C PRO A 147 5.14 5.39 1.19
N LEU A 148 5.47 6.48 1.87
CA LEU A 148 6.09 7.65 1.25
C LEU A 148 7.28 8.04 2.10
N GLU A 149 8.49 7.86 1.58
CA GLU A 149 9.69 8.28 2.26
C GLU A 149 9.83 9.80 2.23
N THR A 150 10.18 10.38 3.39
CA THR A 150 10.36 11.83 3.56
C THR A 150 11.55 12.09 4.48
N GLU A 151 12.04 13.33 4.50
CA GLU A 151 13.13 13.76 5.41
C GLU A 151 12.79 13.55 6.90
N PHE A 152 11.50 13.55 7.26
CA PHE A 152 11.04 13.30 8.64
C PHE A 152 10.57 11.85 8.86
N GLY A 153 11.12 10.92 8.07
CA GLY A 153 10.85 9.49 8.12
C GLY A 153 9.65 9.05 7.27
N ARG A 154 9.38 7.75 7.28
CA ARG A 154 8.33 7.09 6.50
C ARG A 154 6.93 7.60 6.82
N LYS A 155 6.18 7.98 5.79
CA LYS A 155 4.78 8.46 5.82
C LYS A 155 3.88 7.53 5.02
N ARG A 156 2.60 7.90 4.91
CA ARG A 156 1.62 7.20 4.07
C ARG A 156 1.11 8.12 2.97
N ALA A 157 0.86 7.55 1.81
CA ALA A 157 0.14 8.17 0.69
C ALA A 157 -0.95 7.21 0.19
N ILE A 158 -1.85 7.70 -0.66
CA ILE A 158 -2.84 6.87 -1.35
C ILE A 158 -2.42 6.78 -2.81
N ASP A 159 -2.22 5.55 -3.30
CA ASP A 159 -2.09 5.31 -4.74
C ASP A 159 -3.44 5.54 -5.42
N GLN A 160 -3.56 6.69 -6.09
CA GLN A 160 -4.80 7.13 -6.72
C GLN A 160 -5.22 6.26 -7.90
N SER A 161 -4.27 5.56 -8.54
CA SER A 161 -4.54 4.64 -9.65
C SER A 161 -5.20 3.36 -9.19
N SER A 162 -4.74 2.81 -8.05
CA SER A 162 -5.25 1.54 -7.52
C SER A 162 -6.39 1.68 -6.51
N CYS A 163 -6.64 2.89 -5.99
CA CYS A 163 -7.68 3.18 -5.01
C CYS A 163 -9.08 2.77 -5.50
N ASN A 164 -9.79 2.00 -4.67
CA ASN A 164 -11.15 1.51 -4.94
C ASN A 164 -12.25 2.43 -4.42
N LYS A 165 -11.93 3.64 -3.94
CA LYS A 165 -12.89 4.60 -3.36
C LYS A 165 -13.77 3.98 -2.24
N ASP A 166 -13.23 3.06 -1.44
CA ASP A 166 -13.96 2.49 -0.30
C ASP A 166 -14.01 3.44 0.90
N PHE A 167 -13.01 4.30 1.04
CA PHE A 167 -12.89 5.35 2.07
C PHE A 167 -12.78 4.88 3.52
N THR A 168 -12.84 3.58 3.83
CA THR A 168 -12.61 3.03 5.18
C THR A 168 -11.25 3.43 5.77
N CYS A 169 -10.23 3.72 4.94
CA CYS A 169 -8.96 4.25 5.43
C CYS A 169 -9.11 5.56 6.22
N VAL A 170 -10.15 6.36 5.93
CA VAL A 170 -10.49 7.59 6.63
C VAL A 170 -11.00 7.31 8.04
N GLU A 171 -11.35 6.08 8.41
CA GLU A 171 -11.72 5.74 9.80
C GLU A 171 -10.49 5.69 10.72
N GLY A 172 -9.28 5.53 10.16
CA GLY A 172 -8.03 5.62 10.92
C GLY A 172 -7.91 6.97 11.65
N PHE A 173 -7.47 6.94 12.90
CA PHE A 173 -7.37 8.11 13.77
C PHE A 173 -6.14 8.95 13.42
N CYS A 174 -6.27 9.70 12.34
CA CYS A 174 -5.23 10.55 11.80
C CYS A 174 -5.85 11.86 11.27
N PRO A 175 -5.36 13.04 11.70
CA PRO A 175 -5.84 14.32 11.18
C PRO A 175 -5.33 14.62 9.77
N SER A 176 -4.36 13.87 9.24
CA SER A 176 -3.80 14.11 7.90
C SER A 176 -4.76 13.82 6.74
N PHE A 177 -5.91 13.19 7.01
CA PHE A 177 -6.88 12.81 5.98
C PHE A 177 -7.65 14.01 5.46
N VAL A 178 -7.59 14.18 4.14
CA VAL A 178 -8.37 15.15 3.38
C VAL A 178 -9.10 14.39 2.30
N THR A 179 -10.42 14.58 2.18
CA THR A 179 -11.15 14.11 1.01
C THR A 179 -11.35 15.26 0.04
N VAL A 180 -11.08 14.99 -1.23
CA VAL A 180 -11.10 15.97 -2.33
C VAL A 180 -12.24 15.59 -3.27
N SER A 181 -13.17 16.51 -3.52
CA SER A 181 -14.26 16.36 -4.51
C SER A 181 -13.97 17.26 -5.72
N GLY A 182 -14.51 16.96 -6.90
CA GLY A 182 -14.21 17.67 -8.15
C GLY A 182 -12.82 17.37 -8.71
N ALA A 183 -12.15 16.34 -8.19
CA ALA A 183 -10.73 16.07 -8.45
C ALA A 183 -10.52 14.99 -9.49
N LYS A 184 -9.83 15.35 -10.58
CA LYS A 184 -9.23 14.40 -11.51
C LYS A 184 -7.78 14.18 -11.12
N ILE A 185 -7.29 12.94 -11.26
CA ILE A 185 -5.86 12.66 -11.04
C ILE A 185 -5.11 13.47 -12.07
N ARG A 186 -4.19 14.33 -11.62
CA ARG A 186 -3.33 15.06 -12.52
C ARG A 186 -2.48 14.04 -13.25
N LYS A 187 -2.61 13.98 -14.57
CA LYS A 187 -1.63 13.25 -15.36
C LYS A 187 -0.34 14.03 -15.24
N SER A 188 0.71 13.40 -14.70
CA SER A 188 2.04 14.02 -14.72
C SER A 188 2.30 14.51 -16.14
N SER A 189 2.77 15.74 -16.32
CA SER A 189 3.28 16.19 -17.63
C SER A 189 4.29 15.14 -18.05
N SER A 190 3.93 14.27 -18.99
CA SER A 190 4.79 13.15 -19.37
C SER A 190 6.11 13.77 -19.75
N LYS A 191 7.19 13.45 -19.04
CA LYS A 191 8.51 13.75 -19.57
C LYS A 191 8.55 12.98 -20.89
N SER A 192 8.43 13.68 -22.00
CA SER A 192 8.48 13.05 -23.31
C SER A 192 9.90 12.58 -23.50
N VAL A 193 10.10 11.28 -23.43
CA VAL A 193 11.32 10.67 -23.95
C VAL A 193 11.11 10.58 -25.45
N ASP A 194 11.95 11.26 -26.20
CA ASP A 194 12.03 11.03 -27.63
C ASP A 194 12.72 9.66 -27.82
N LEU A 195 11.98 8.71 -28.36
CA LEU A 195 12.48 7.34 -28.49
C LEU A 195 13.36 7.28 -29.74
N PRO A 196 14.67 6.98 -29.60
CA PRO A 196 15.51 6.78 -30.77
C PRO A 196 15.03 5.54 -31.54
N SER A 197 15.51 5.38 -32.78
CA SER A 197 15.32 4.11 -33.50
C SER A 197 15.97 2.98 -32.70
N LEU A 198 15.15 2.04 -32.21
CA LEU A 198 15.58 0.91 -31.41
C LEU A 198 15.86 -0.29 -32.33
N PRO A 199 16.98 -1.01 -32.16
CA PRO A 199 17.23 -2.22 -32.92
C PRO A 199 16.21 -3.29 -32.54
N ASP A 200 15.77 -4.08 -33.52
CA ASP A 200 15.01 -5.30 -33.24
C ASP A 200 15.98 -6.39 -32.73
N PRO A 201 15.61 -7.15 -31.69
CA PRO A 201 16.42 -8.22 -31.13
C PRO A 201 16.37 -9.45 -32.02
N VAL A 202 17.36 -10.34 -31.84
CA VAL A 202 17.25 -11.71 -32.35
C VAL A 202 16.20 -12.43 -31.52
N LEU A 203 15.14 -12.90 -32.17
CA LEU A 203 14.09 -13.66 -31.52
C LEU A 203 14.58 -15.10 -31.24
N PRO A 204 14.22 -15.69 -30.09
CA PRO A 204 14.62 -17.06 -29.79
C PRO A 204 13.93 -18.04 -30.74
N GLU A 205 14.66 -19.08 -31.14
CA GLU A 205 14.10 -20.21 -31.87
C GLU A 205 13.29 -21.11 -30.94
N ILE A 206 12.24 -21.72 -31.48
CA ILE A 206 11.40 -22.66 -30.76
C ILE A 206 11.84 -24.08 -31.12
N ASP A 207 12.52 -24.75 -30.19
CA ASP A 207 12.80 -26.18 -30.26
C ASP A 207 11.77 -26.95 -29.41
N GLY A 208 10.79 -27.57 -30.08
CA GLY A 208 9.62 -28.17 -29.44
C GLY A 208 8.69 -27.11 -28.83
N THR A 209 8.90 -26.76 -27.55
CA THR A 209 8.10 -25.77 -26.84
C THR A 209 8.99 -24.71 -26.18
N TYR A 210 8.61 -23.44 -26.32
CA TYR A 210 9.17 -22.31 -25.60
C TYR A 210 8.28 -21.94 -24.41
N ASN A 211 8.83 -22.00 -23.21
CA ASN A 211 8.08 -21.96 -21.96
C ASN A 211 8.24 -20.63 -21.22
N PHE A 212 7.13 -19.91 -21.09
CA PHE A 212 7.02 -18.70 -20.30
C PHE A 212 6.46 -18.98 -18.91
N VAL A 213 7.02 -18.29 -17.93
CA VAL A 213 6.39 -18.06 -16.65
C VAL A 213 6.23 -16.56 -16.45
N ILE A 214 4.98 -16.09 -16.48
CA ILE A 214 4.66 -14.69 -16.21
C ILE A 214 4.20 -14.63 -14.77
N THR A 215 4.89 -13.86 -13.95
CA THR A 215 4.58 -13.72 -12.53
C THR A 215 3.99 -12.35 -12.25
N GLY A 216 3.22 -12.26 -11.17
CA GLY A 216 2.70 -10.99 -10.74
C GLY A 216 1.76 -11.09 -9.55
N VAL A 217 1.34 -9.93 -9.07
CA VAL A 217 0.29 -9.84 -8.06
C VAL A 217 -1.10 -9.76 -8.69
N GLY A 218 -2.06 -10.49 -8.11
CA GLY A 218 -3.46 -10.47 -8.54
C GLY A 218 -4.04 -9.06 -8.60
N GLY A 219 -4.64 -8.71 -9.75
CA GLY A 219 -5.27 -7.41 -10.00
C GLY A 219 -4.37 -6.34 -10.62
N THR A 220 -3.11 -6.64 -10.97
CA THR A 220 -2.20 -5.71 -11.66
C THR A 220 -2.27 -5.77 -13.18
N GLY A 221 -2.94 -6.78 -13.76
CA GLY A 221 -3.06 -6.96 -15.22
C GLY A 221 -2.14 -8.02 -15.84
N VAL A 222 -1.54 -8.87 -15.01
CA VAL A 222 -0.62 -9.94 -15.44
C VAL A 222 -1.32 -10.94 -16.37
N VAL A 223 -2.58 -11.28 -16.08
CA VAL A 223 -3.44 -12.13 -16.93
C VAL A 223 -3.57 -11.59 -18.35
N THR A 224 -3.66 -10.26 -18.49
CA THR A 224 -3.74 -9.60 -19.78
C THR A 224 -2.48 -9.83 -20.62
N ILE A 225 -1.30 -9.86 -19.99
CA ILE A 225 -0.04 -10.13 -20.71
C ILE A 225 -0.01 -11.56 -21.23
N GLY A 226 -0.44 -12.53 -20.43
CA GLY A 226 -0.60 -13.92 -20.90
C GLY A 226 -1.51 -14.00 -22.12
N ALA A 227 -2.68 -13.33 -22.07
CA ALA A 227 -3.63 -13.32 -23.18
C ALA A 227 -3.06 -12.64 -24.44
N ILE A 228 -2.31 -11.56 -24.29
CA ILE A 228 -1.65 -10.86 -25.40
C ILE A 228 -0.59 -11.75 -26.04
N ILE A 229 0.22 -12.46 -25.25
CA ILE A 229 1.23 -13.40 -25.76
C ILE A 229 0.55 -14.55 -26.51
N ALA A 230 -0.51 -15.15 -25.96
CA ALA A 230 -1.23 -16.24 -26.61
C ALA A 230 -1.88 -15.80 -27.94
N MET A 231 -2.50 -14.61 -27.97
CA MET A 231 -3.07 -14.06 -29.20
C MET A 231 -1.98 -13.69 -30.22
N ALA A 232 -0.87 -13.11 -29.77
CA ALA A 232 0.26 -12.81 -30.64
C ALA A 232 0.87 -14.09 -31.24
N ALA A 233 0.97 -15.18 -30.48
CA ALA A 233 1.39 -16.48 -31.01
C ALA A 233 0.46 -16.98 -32.11
N HIS A 234 -0.86 -16.88 -31.89
CA HIS A 234 -1.85 -17.26 -32.90
C HIS A 234 -1.71 -16.43 -34.19
N LEU A 235 -1.50 -15.12 -34.07
CA LEU A 235 -1.28 -14.21 -35.21
C LEU A 235 0.03 -14.48 -35.97
N ASP A 236 0.98 -15.15 -35.32
CA ASP A 236 2.28 -15.55 -35.85
C ASP A 236 2.26 -17.00 -36.40
N ASP A 237 1.05 -17.58 -36.57
CA ASP A 237 0.79 -18.97 -36.98
C ASP A 237 1.43 -20.04 -36.06
N LYS A 238 1.58 -19.72 -34.77
CA LYS A 238 2.15 -20.62 -33.74
C LYS A 238 1.06 -21.21 -32.84
N GLY A 239 1.36 -22.37 -32.25
CA GLY A 239 0.56 -22.96 -31.17
C GLY A 239 0.80 -22.25 -29.84
N ALA A 240 -0.26 -22.04 -29.06
CA ALA A 240 -0.16 -21.48 -27.70
C ALA A 240 -1.06 -22.22 -26.72
N GLY A 241 -0.49 -22.62 -25.58
CA GLY A 241 -1.21 -23.13 -24.42
C GLY A 241 -0.99 -22.20 -23.24
N MET A 242 -2.05 -21.80 -22.53
CA MET A 242 -1.94 -20.92 -21.38
C MET A 242 -2.80 -21.39 -20.21
N MET A 243 -2.24 -21.35 -19.00
CA MET A 243 -2.93 -21.70 -17.76
C MET A 243 -2.57 -20.68 -16.69
N GLU A 244 -3.59 -20.14 -16.03
CA GLU A 244 -3.44 -19.27 -14.87
C GLU A 244 -3.50 -20.10 -13.57
N MET A 245 -2.51 -19.90 -12.70
CA MET A 245 -2.51 -20.37 -11.31
C MET A 245 -2.50 -19.16 -10.39
N ALA A 246 -3.69 -18.73 -9.96
CA ALA A 246 -3.86 -17.72 -8.93
C ALA A 246 -3.81 -18.37 -7.53
N GLY A 247 -3.08 -17.76 -6.60
CA GLY A 247 -3.16 -18.11 -5.18
C GLY A 247 -4.54 -17.75 -4.59
N LEU A 248 -4.89 -18.35 -3.44
CA LEU A 248 -6.20 -18.17 -2.76
C LEU A 248 -6.52 -16.71 -2.33
N ALA A 249 -5.56 -15.79 -2.41
CA ALA A 249 -5.73 -14.43 -1.95
C ALA A 249 -6.46 -13.55 -2.99
N GLN A 250 -7.60 -12.96 -2.60
CA GLN A 250 -8.47 -12.17 -3.47
C GLN A 250 -7.80 -10.90 -4.07
N LYS A 251 -6.77 -10.34 -3.42
CA LYS A 251 -5.96 -9.21 -3.91
C LYS A 251 -4.60 -9.26 -3.20
N GLY A 252 -3.50 -8.95 -3.90
CA GLY A 252 -2.17 -9.07 -3.29
C GLY A 252 -1.59 -10.48 -3.32
N GLY A 253 -2.33 -11.46 -3.85
CA GLY A 253 -1.88 -12.84 -3.99
C GLY A 253 -0.92 -13.04 -5.16
N ALA A 254 -0.03 -14.03 -5.02
CA ALA A 254 0.83 -14.49 -6.11
C ALA A 254 -0.01 -15.09 -7.25
N VAL A 255 0.27 -14.66 -8.48
CA VAL A 255 -0.30 -15.20 -9.72
C VAL A 255 0.86 -15.67 -10.59
N HIS A 256 0.72 -16.90 -11.10
CA HIS A 256 1.65 -17.48 -12.07
C HIS A 256 0.86 -17.84 -13.33
N ILE A 257 1.28 -17.33 -14.47
CA ILE A 257 0.75 -17.75 -15.76
C ILE A 257 1.81 -18.62 -16.41
N HIS A 258 1.44 -19.87 -16.62
CA HIS A 258 2.21 -20.81 -17.41
C HIS A 258 1.75 -20.66 -18.85
N CYS A 259 2.66 -20.29 -19.75
CA CYS A 259 2.35 -20.21 -21.18
C CYS A 259 3.42 -20.97 -21.96
N ARG A 260 2.99 -21.87 -22.85
CA ARG A 260 3.86 -22.57 -23.79
C ARG A 260 3.53 -22.13 -25.20
N ILE A 261 4.56 -21.86 -25.99
CA ILE A 261 4.45 -21.58 -27.41
C ILE A 261 5.17 -22.70 -28.17
N ALA A 262 4.60 -23.16 -29.27
CA ALA A 262 5.22 -24.13 -30.15
C ALA A 262 5.02 -23.71 -31.61
N ASN A 263 5.84 -24.24 -32.53
CA ASN A 263 5.63 -23.99 -33.96
C ASN A 263 4.30 -24.58 -34.43
N ARG A 264 3.85 -25.70 -33.86
CA ARG A 264 2.53 -26.29 -34.11
C ARG A 264 1.77 -26.52 -32.81
N PRO A 265 0.43 -26.32 -32.78
CA PRO A 265 -0.38 -26.59 -31.59
C PRO A 265 -0.22 -28.01 -31.03
N ASP A 266 -0.09 -29.00 -31.92
CA ASP A 266 0.04 -30.43 -31.56
C ASP A 266 1.31 -30.75 -30.76
N ASP A 267 2.32 -29.88 -30.79
CA ASP A 267 3.57 -30.06 -30.06
C ASP A 267 3.40 -29.73 -28.55
N ILE A 268 2.26 -29.15 -28.15
CA ILE A 268 1.97 -28.79 -26.75
C ILE A 268 1.15 -29.90 -26.08
N ASN A 269 1.85 -30.82 -25.42
CA ASN A 269 1.20 -31.93 -24.69
C ASN A 269 0.66 -31.55 -23.30
N ALA A 270 1.30 -30.57 -22.63
CA ALA A 270 0.91 -30.11 -21.31
C ALA A 270 1.20 -28.62 -21.15
N ILE A 271 0.24 -27.85 -20.64
CA ILE A 271 0.39 -26.39 -20.53
C ILE A 271 1.27 -25.99 -19.34
N ARG A 272 1.23 -26.77 -18.24
CA ARG A 272 1.98 -26.45 -17.03
C ARG A 272 3.48 -26.59 -17.29
N VAL A 273 4.24 -25.51 -17.06
CA VAL A 273 5.71 -25.52 -17.08
C VAL A 273 6.21 -26.31 -15.85
N ALA A 274 7.07 -27.30 -16.06
CA ALA A 274 7.62 -28.10 -14.96
C ALA A 274 8.88 -27.47 -14.36
N VAL A 275 9.42 -28.12 -13.33
CA VAL A 275 10.63 -27.70 -12.60
C VAL A 275 11.81 -27.62 -13.58
N GLY A 276 12.47 -26.45 -13.63
CA GLY A 276 13.62 -26.20 -14.50
C GLY A 276 13.32 -26.09 -16.01
N GLU A 277 12.06 -26.04 -16.43
CA GLU A 277 11.67 -25.98 -17.84
C GLU A 277 11.42 -24.56 -18.37
N ALA A 278 11.40 -23.53 -17.52
CA ALA A 278 11.14 -22.16 -17.97
C ALA A 278 12.29 -21.65 -18.87
N ASP A 279 11.96 -21.14 -20.05
CA ASP A 279 12.92 -20.48 -20.95
C ASP A 279 12.97 -18.97 -20.66
N ALA A 280 11.80 -18.38 -20.41
CA ALA A 280 11.67 -16.97 -20.09
C ALA A 280 10.77 -16.71 -18.88
N VAL A 281 11.20 -15.81 -18.00
CA VAL A 281 10.40 -15.29 -16.89
C VAL A 281 10.13 -13.81 -17.12
N ILE A 282 8.85 -13.46 -17.24
CA ILE A 282 8.40 -12.06 -17.35
C ILE A 282 7.81 -11.68 -15.98
N GLY A 283 8.64 -11.02 -15.18
CA GLY A 283 8.34 -10.73 -13.79
C GLY A 283 7.56 -9.43 -13.60
N GLY A 284 6.25 -9.51 -13.39
CA GLY A 284 5.40 -8.35 -13.06
C GLY A 284 5.67 -7.76 -11.67
N ASP A 285 6.30 -8.53 -10.77
CA ASP A 285 6.78 -8.09 -9.46
C ASP A 285 7.94 -8.96 -8.95
N LEU A 286 8.71 -8.42 -7.99
CA LEU A 286 9.89 -9.09 -7.43
C LEU A 286 9.55 -10.25 -6.48
N VAL A 287 8.48 -10.13 -5.68
CA VAL A 287 8.13 -11.09 -4.60
C VAL A 287 7.70 -12.43 -5.18
N VAL A 288 6.85 -12.42 -6.19
CA VAL A 288 6.35 -13.63 -6.85
C VAL A 288 7.43 -14.23 -7.74
N SER A 289 8.24 -13.39 -8.41
CA SER A 289 9.35 -13.85 -9.25
C SER A 289 10.43 -14.57 -8.45
N ALA A 290 10.83 -14.02 -7.30
CA ALA A 290 11.81 -14.62 -6.40
C ALA A 290 11.20 -15.65 -5.43
N GLY A 291 9.90 -15.92 -5.52
CA GLY A 291 9.23 -16.92 -4.70
C GLY A 291 9.71 -18.34 -5.03
N GLY A 292 9.83 -19.21 -4.01
CA GLY A 292 10.39 -20.56 -4.18
C GLY A 292 9.69 -21.42 -5.25
N LYS A 293 8.36 -21.24 -5.45
CA LYS A 293 7.61 -21.90 -6.53
C LYS A 293 8.12 -21.49 -7.90
N THR A 294 8.39 -20.20 -8.12
CA THR A 294 8.90 -19.69 -9.40
C THR A 294 10.36 -20.06 -9.59
N LEU A 295 11.20 -19.89 -8.56
CA LEU A 295 12.62 -20.26 -8.61
C LEU A 295 12.83 -21.73 -9.00
N GLY A 296 11.96 -22.62 -8.54
CA GLY A 296 11.96 -24.03 -8.92
C GLY A 296 11.70 -24.28 -10.41
N LEU A 297 10.98 -23.40 -11.10
CA LEU A 297 10.72 -23.50 -12.55
C LEU A 297 11.92 -23.04 -13.39
N MET A 298 12.84 -22.28 -12.80
CA MET A 298 13.99 -21.71 -13.48
C MET A 298 15.19 -22.65 -13.49
N LYS A 299 16.07 -22.56 -14.48
CA LYS A 299 17.34 -23.30 -14.57
C LYS A 299 18.43 -22.42 -15.16
N GLN A 300 19.59 -22.39 -14.50
CA GLN A 300 20.78 -21.67 -15.00
C GLN A 300 21.20 -22.20 -16.38
N GLY A 301 21.60 -21.28 -17.27
CA GLY A 301 21.99 -21.60 -18.65
C GLY A 301 20.82 -21.86 -19.61
N ARG A 302 19.58 -21.88 -19.11
CA ARG A 302 18.36 -22.00 -19.93
C ARG A 302 17.45 -20.78 -19.74
N THR A 303 17.11 -20.47 -18.50
CA THR A 303 16.14 -19.42 -18.18
C THR A 303 16.79 -18.05 -18.22
N ARG A 304 16.11 -17.09 -18.85
CA ARG A 304 16.41 -15.65 -18.73
C ARG A 304 15.19 -14.91 -18.18
N ALA A 305 15.41 -13.81 -17.46
CA ALA A 305 14.34 -13.09 -16.79
C ALA A 305 14.45 -11.58 -16.96
N VAL A 306 13.29 -10.92 -17.10
CA VAL A 306 13.16 -9.47 -16.92
C VAL A 306 12.11 -9.25 -15.84
N VAL A 307 12.49 -8.59 -14.75
CA VAL A 307 11.68 -8.51 -13.52
C VAL A 307 11.48 -7.07 -13.10
N ASN A 308 10.24 -6.73 -12.78
CA ASN A 308 9.85 -5.47 -12.19
C ASN A 308 10.38 -5.39 -10.75
N SER A 309 11.35 -4.52 -10.51
CA SER A 309 11.97 -4.35 -9.18
C SER A 309 11.19 -3.41 -8.25
N HIS A 310 10.04 -2.89 -8.71
CA HIS A 310 9.19 -2.05 -7.88
C HIS A 310 8.73 -2.77 -6.61
N GLU A 311 8.92 -2.12 -5.46
CA GLU A 311 8.45 -2.64 -4.19
C GLU A 311 6.93 -2.54 -4.10
N ILE A 312 6.27 -3.67 -4.36
CA ILE A 312 4.83 -3.81 -4.24
C ILE A 312 4.40 -4.00 -2.79
N ILE A 313 3.22 -3.49 -2.44
CA ILE A 313 2.71 -3.60 -1.09
C ILE A 313 1.90 -4.87 -0.96
N THR A 314 2.35 -5.77 -0.09
CA THR A 314 1.62 -6.99 0.25
C THR A 314 0.53 -6.71 1.29
N GLY A 315 -0.41 -7.63 1.47
CA GLY A 315 -1.42 -7.52 2.52
C GLY A 315 -0.82 -7.41 3.93
N GLU A 316 0.38 -7.95 4.15
CA GLU A 316 1.07 -7.94 5.45
C GLU A 316 1.45 -6.51 5.90
N PHE A 317 1.85 -5.66 4.97
CA PHE A 317 2.13 -4.25 5.22
C PHE A 317 0.92 -3.50 5.82
N THR A 318 -0.30 -3.92 5.52
CA THR A 318 -1.50 -3.28 6.09
C THR A 318 -1.62 -3.50 7.60
N ARG A 319 -0.97 -4.56 8.13
CA ARG A 319 -0.95 -4.92 9.55
C ARG A 319 0.36 -4.52 10.23
N ASN A 320 1.47 -4.51 9.50
CA ASN A 320 2.77 -4.10 10.01
C ASN A 320 3.27 -2.83 9.31
N ALA A 321 3.22 -1.73 10.04
CA ALA A 321 3.60 -0.41 9.56
C ALA A 321 5.07 -0.29 9.12
N GLU A 322 5.97 -1.06 9.76
CA GLU A 322 7.41 -1.06 9.50
C GLU A 322 7.83 -2.19 8.56
N PHE A 323 6.88 -2.93 7.97
CA PHE A 323 7.23 -3.97 7.02
C PHE A 323 8.01 -3.39 5.84
N GLU A 324 9.17 -3.99 5.60
CA GLU A 324 10.04 -3.74 4.47
C GLU A 324 10.19 -5.04 3.69
N LEU A 325 10.07 -4.94 2.37
CA LEU A 325 10.39 -6.07 1.52
C LEU A 325 11.91 -6.23 1.49
N PRO A 326 12.44 -7.45 1.66
CA PRO A 326 13.88 -7.69 1.55
C PRO A 326 14.31 -7.71 0.07
N SER A 327 14.03 -6.63 -0.67
CA SER A 327 14.17 -6.54 -2.13
C SER A 327 15.58 -6.90 -2.59
N ALA A 328 16.62 -6.43 -1.88
CA ALA A 328 18.01 -6.78 -2.16
C ALA A 328 18.26 -8.30 -2.06
N ARG A 329 17.68 -8.97 -1.08
CA ARG A 329 17.81 -10.43 -0.93
C ARG A 329 17.04 -11.17 -2.03
N LEU A 330 15.87 -10.66 -2.44
CA LEU A 330 15.07 -11.25 -3.51
C LEU A 330 15.76 -11.12 -4.88
N MET A 331 16.35 -9.95 -5.16
CA MET A 331 17.17 -9.74 -6.36
C MET A 331 18.38 -10.68 -6.35
N LEU A 332 19.11 -10.76 -5.23
CA LEU A 332 20.25 -11.66 -5.06
C LEU A 332 19.84 -13.14 -5.26
N ALA A 333 18.67 -13.55 -4.79
CA ALA A 333 18.18 -14.93 -4.98
C ALA A 333 17.93 -15.26 -6.46
N LEU A 334 17.41 -14.30 -7.24
CA LEU A 334 17.23 -14.44 -8.69
C LEU A 334 18.57 -14.46 -9.42
N GLU A 335 19.49 -13.56 -9.09
CA GLU A 335 20.85 -13.53 -9.64
C GLU A 335 21.59 -14.83 -9.34
N ALA A 336 21.50 -15.34 -8.11
CA ALA A 336 22.10 -16.61 -7.72
C ALA A 336 21.49 -17.81 -8.45
N ARG A 337 20.21 -17.75 -8.83
CA ARG A 337 19.53 -18.83 -9.56
C ARG A 337 19.83 -18.83 -11.05
N LEU A 338 20.00 -17.65 -11.66
CA LEU A 338 20.07 -17.48 -13.11
C LEU A 338 21.46 -17.11 -13.63
N GLY A 339 22.32 -16.52 -12.80
CA GLY A 339 23.46 -15.71 -13.25
C GLY A 339 23.04 -14.25 -13.47
N GLY A 340 23.84 -13.29 -13.01
CA GLY A 340 23.51 -11.87 -13.04
C GLY A 340 23.28 -11.32 -14.46
N GLU A 341 23.93 -11.92 -15.47
CA GLU A 341 23.77 -11.60 -16.89
C GLU A 341 22.43 -12.07 -17.49
N ASN A 342 21.77 -13.04 -16.84
CA ASN A 342 20.53 -13.66 -17.31
C ASN A 342 19.28 -13.06 -16.66
N VAL A 343 19.44 -12.10 -15.74
CA VAL A 343 18.33 -11.37 -15.12
C VAL A 343 18.51 -9.86 -15.26
N GLN A 344 17.44 -9.17 -15.65
CA GLN A 344 17.41 -7.72 -15.69
C GLN A 344 16.31 -7.18 -14.79
N PHE A 345 16.66 -6.23 -13.92
CA PHE A 345 15.74 -5.56 -13.02
C PHE A 345 15.41 -4.16 -13.53
N LEU A 346 14.12 -3.83 -13.64
CA LEU A 346 13.65 -2.51 -14.07
C LEU A 346 12.48 -2.07 -13.18
N ASP A 347 12.48 -0.84 -12.65
CA ASP A 347 11.30 -0.30 -11.98
C ASP A 347 10.32 0.28 -13.01
N VAL A 348 9.70 -0.64 -13.77
CA VAL A 348 8.73 -0.29 -14.82
C VAL A 348 7.45 0.32 -14.25
N SER A 349 7.11 0.07 -12.98
CA SER A 349 5.97 0.69 -12.31
C SER A 349 6.19 2.20 -12.12
N ALA A 350 7.35 2.59 -11.62
CA ALA A 350 7.70 3.99 -11.46
C ALA A 350 7.89 4.68 -12.82
N LEU A 351 8.52 4.00 -13.80
CA LEU A 351 8.70 4.53 -15.15
C LEU A 351 7.36 4.77 -15.84
N SER A 352 6.44 3.80 -15.77
CA SER A 352 5.09 3.92 -16.30
C SER A 352 4.34 5.11 -15.68
N ARG A 353 4.42 5.29 -14.35
CA ARG A 353 3.81 6.45 -13.69
C ARG A 353 4.41 7.76 -14.18
N GLN A 354 5.73 7.84 -14.34
CA GLN A 354 6.40 9.08 -14.72
C GLN A 354 6.24 9.46 -16.20
N LEU A 355 6.22 8.45 -17.09
CA LEU A 355 6.21 8.65 -18.54
C LEU A 355 4.80 8.60 -19.14
N LEU A 356 3.90 7.83 -18.54
CA LEU A 356 2.53 7.61 -19.04
C LEU A 356 1.45 8.11 -18.07
N GLY A 357 1.83 8.59 -16.88
CA GLY A 357 0.91 9.13 -15.87
C GLY A 357 0.13 8.09 -15.08
N ASP A 358 0.34 6.79 -15.34
CA ASP A 358 -0.35 5.70 -14.63
C ASP A 358 0.56 4.47 -14.58
N SER A 359 0.57 3.75 -13.46
CA SER A 359 1.33 2.49 -13.30
C SER A 359 0.67 1.29 -13.98
N ILE A 360 -0.57 1.43 -14.47
CA ILE A 360 -1.31 0.32 -15.13
C ILE A 360 -0.59 -0.24 -16.36
N PHE A 361 0.27 0.54 -17.02
CA PHE A 361 1.01 0.12 -18.20
C PHE A 361 2.33 -0.59 -17.89
N SER A 362 2.69 -0.77 -16.61
CA SER A 362 3.95 -1.39 -16.20
C SER A 362 4.12 -2.82 -16.73
N ASN A 363 3.03 -3.60 -16.76
CA ASN A 363 3.04 -4.97 -17.28
C ASN A 363 3.25 -5.02 -18.80
N MET A 364 2.81 -4.00 -19.54
CA MET A 364 3.10 -3.91 -20.98
C MET A 364 4.54 -3.45 -21.21
N MET A 365 5.05 -2.56 -20.35
CA MET A 365 6.44 -2.12 -20.36
C MET A 365 7.42 -3.25 -20.04
N ILE A 366 7.11 -4.14 -19.08
CA ILE A 366 7.95 -5.31 -18.80
C ILE A 366 7.94 -6.31 -19.98
N LEU A 367 6.81 -6.47 -20.68
CA LEU A 367 6.74 -7.29 -21.90
C LEU A 367 7.63 -6.72 -23.01
N GLY A 368 7.59 -5.39 -23.22
CA GLY A 368 8.48 -4.71 -24.17
C GLY A 368 9.96 -4.89 -23.84
N ALA A 369 10.31 -4.79 -22.56
CA ALA A 369 11.67 -5.03 -22.10
C ALA A 369 12.11 -6.50 -22.31
N ALA A 370 11.25 -7.47 -21.97
CA ALA A 370 11.52 -8.88 -22.21
C ALA A 370 11.70 -9.19 -23.71
N TRP A 371 10.84 -8.62 -24.56
CA TRP A 371 10.94 -8.76 -26.02
C TRP A 371 12.28 -8.22 -26.51
N GLN A 372 12.66 -7.00 -26.13
CA GLN A 372 13.92 -6.36 -26.53
C GLN A 372 15.18 -7.14 -26.08
N LYS A 373 15.07 -7.94 -25.03
CA LYS A 373 16.15 -8.80 -24.55
C LYS A 373 16.18 -10.18 -25.23
N GLY A 374 15.29 -10.43 -26.19
CA GLY A 374 15.20 -11.68 -26.95
C GLY A 374 14.64 -12.84 -26.13
N LEU A 375 13.69 -12.57 -25.21
CA LEU A 375 13.03 -13.60 -24.39
C LEU A 375 11.69 -14.07 -24.98
N VAL A 376 11.23 -13.46 -26.08
CA VAL A 376 9.88 -13.70 -26.61
C VAL A 376 10.00 -14.11 -28.10
N PRO A 377 9.65 -15.35 -28.51
CA PRO A 377 9.78 -15.84 -29.87
C PRO A 377 8.57 -15.42 -30.74
N LEU A 378 8.15 -14.16 -30.61
CA LEU A 378 6.99 -13.60 -31.30
C LEU A 378 7.36 -12.30 -32.01
N SER A 379 6.80 -12.09 -33.19
CA SER A 379 7.04 -10.88 -33.96
C SER A 379 6.49 -9.63 -33.26
N ARG A 380 7.17 -8.49 -33.44
CA ARG A 380 6.68 -7.18 -32.93
C ARG A 380 5.31 -6.83 -33.52
N GLY A 381 5.09 -7.19 -34.78
CA GLY A 381 3.82 -6.99 -35.49
C GLY A 381 2.67 -7.74 -34.83
N ALA A 382 2.86 -9.01 -34.50
CA ALA A 382 1.83 -9.81 -33.85
C ALA A 382 1.51 -9.32 -32.43
N ILE A 383 2.52 -8.94 -31.64
CA ILE A 383 2.30 -8.35 -30.31
C ILE A 383 1.50 -7.05 -30.43
N THR A 384 1.90 -6.17 -31.35
CA THR A 384 1.21 -4.89 -31.59
C THR A 384 -0.24 -5.12 -32.01
N LYS A 385 -0.49 -6.10 -32.89
CA LYS A 385 -1.82 -6.43 -33.36
C LYS A 385 -2.68 -7.08 -32.28
N ALA A 386 -2.11 -7.92 -31.43
CA ALA A 386 -2.80 -8.49 -30.27
C ALA A 386 -3.26 -7.39 -29.28
N VAL A 387 -2.44 -6.35 -29.09
CA VAL A 387 -2.82 -5.15 -28.30
C VAL A 387 -4.01 -4.42 -28.92
N GLU A 388 -4.05 -4.28 -30.25
CA GLU A 388 -5.19 -3.66 -30.95
C GLU A 388 -6.47 -4.47 -30.78
N LEU A 389 -6.39 -5.80 -30.94
CA LEU A 389 -7.53 -6.71 -30.79
C LEU A 389 -8.06 -6.73 -29.35
N ASN A 390 -7.19 -6.54 -28.35
CA ASN A 390 -7.62 -6.39 -26.95
C ASN A 390 -8.49 -5.13 -26.72
N GLY A 391 -8.32 -4.08 -27.53
CA GLY A 391 -9.16 -2.89 -27.57
C GLY A 391 -9.06 -1.95 -26.36
N THR A 392 -8.28 -2.28 -25.33
CA THR A 392 -8.18 -1.47 -24.10
C THR A 392 -6.94 -0.59 -24.10
N ALA A 393 -7.12 0.73 -24.06
CA ALA A 393 -6.04 1.72 -23.98
C ALA A 393 -4.90 1.46 -24.99
N VAL A 394 -5.28 1.14 -26.23
CA VAL A 394 -4.40 0.61 -27.30
C VAL A 394 -3.13 1.45 -27.46
N GLU A 395 -3.26 2.75 -27.71
CA GLU A 395 -2.12 3.65 -27.92
C GLU A 395 -1.21 3.76 -26.69
N GLY A 396 -1.80 3.75 -25.49
CA GLY A 396 -1.05 3.75 -24.23
C GLY A 396 -0.23 2.46 -24.05
N ASN A 397 -0.81 1.31 -24.38
CA ASN A 397 -0.13 0.02 -24.33
C ASN A 397 0.97 -0.10 -25.39
N LYS A 398 0.72 0.32 -26.64
CA LYS A 398 1.75 0.36 -27.69
C LYS A 398 2.94 1.22 -27.27
N LYS A 399 2.67 2.43 -26.76
CA LYS A 399 3.72 3.31 -26.24
C LYS A 399 4.46 2.70 -25.06
N ALA A 400 3.76 2.03 -24.14
CA ALA A 400 4.37 1.35 -23.00
C ALA A 400 5.31 0.21 -23.43
N PHE A 401 4.92 -0.57 -24.44
CA PHE A 401 5.76 -1.62 -25.01
C PHE A 401 7.07 -1.03 -25.57
N GLU A 402 6.99 0.03 -26.38
CA GLU A 402 8.17 0.70 -26.94
C GLU A 402 9.05 1.37 -25.86
N LEU A 403 8.45 1.98 -24.83
CA LEU A 403 9.20 2.49 -23.68
C LEU A 403 9.90 1.37 -22.89
N GLY A 404 9.28 0.19 -22.82
CA GLY A 404 9.87 -1.01 -22.23
C GLY A 404 11.11 -1.47 -22.98
N ARG A 405 11.03 -1.49 -24.31
CA ARG A 405 12.18 -1.76 -25.18
C ARG A 405 13.31 -0.78 -24.92
N TRP A 406 13.00 0.52 -24.93
CA TRP A 406 13.97 1.57 -24.65
C TRP A 406 14.62 1.40 -23.27
N ALA A 407 13.83 1.18 -22.21
CA ALA A 407 14.34 1.02 -20.86
C ALA A 407 15.26 -0.20 -20.70
N ALA A 408 15.03 -1.26 -21.48
CA ALA A 408 15.89 -2.44 -21.48
C ALA A 408 17.29 -2.17 -22.04
N LEU A 409 17.40 -1.25 -23.02
CA LEU A 409 18.67 -0.85 -23.64
C LEU A 409 19.35 0.32 -22.92
N HIS A 410 18.57 1.29 -22.45
CA HIS A 410 19.03 2.55 -21.86
C HIS A 410 18.80 2.61 -20.34
N GLN A 411 19.25 1.58 -19.61
CA GLN A 411 18.96 1.42 -18.18
C GLN A 411 19.39 2.63 -17.33
N GLU A 412 20.55 3.21 -17.62
CA GLU A 412 21.06 4.36 -16.86
C GLU A 412 20.21 5.61 -17.09
N GLU A 413 19.71 5.84 -18.30
CA GLU A 413 18.82 6.95 -18.61
C GLU A 413 17.45 6.75 -17.96
N ALA A 414 16.90 5.53 -18.07
CA ALA A 414 15.68 5.15 -17.38
C ALA A 414 15.80 5.37 -15.87
N ARG A 415 16.93 4.96 -15.26
CA ARG A 415 17.22 5.20 -13.84
C ARG A 415 17.28 6.68 -13.52
N LYS A 416 17.97 7.50 -14.32
CA LYS A 416 18.04 8.97 -14.12
C LYS A 416 16.67 9.64 -14.14
N LEU A 417 15.71 9.15 -14.94
CA LEU A 417 14.35 9.67 -14.91
C LEU A 417 13.69 9.43 -13.55
N LEU A 418 13.83 8.22 -13.01
CA LEU A 418 13.29 7.84 -11.70
C LEU A 418 13.96 8.59 -10.54
N VAL A 419 15.20 9.05 -10.73
CA VAL A 419 15.99 9.81 -9.75
C VAL A 419 15.43 11.24 -9.53
N ALA A 420 14.23 11.58 -10.02
CA ALA A 420 13.60 12.86 -9.74
C ALA A 420 13.15 13.10 -8.27
N LYS A 421 13.41 12.17 -7.32
CA LYS A 421 13.17 12.35 -5.87
C LYS A 421 14.16 11.73 -4.83
N PRO A 422 15.37 11.20 -5.12
CA PRO A 422 16.34 10.81 -4.07
C PRO A 422 17.44 11.81 -3.74
N GLU A 423 17.64 12.90 -4.50
CA GLU A 423 18.67 13.90 -4.14
C GLU A 423 18.37 14.57 -2.79
N GLN A 424 17.09 14.73 -2.45
CA GLN A 424 16.65 15.22 -1.13
C GLN A 424 16.94 14.25 0.03
N MET A 425 17.43 13.02 -0.22
CA MET A 425 17.75 12.04 0.83
C MET A 425 19.26 11.83 1.03
N LYS A 426 20.10 12.40 0.16
CA LYS A 426 21.57 12.42 0.31
C LYS A 426 22.06 13.67 1.05
N HIS A 427 21.19 14.31 1.85
CA HIS A 427 21.62 15.41 2.70
C HIS A 427 22.72 14.95 3.65
N SER A 428 23.83 15.69 3.65
CA SER A 428 24.85 15.62 4.68
C SER A 428 24.21 15.83 6.06
N PHE A 429 24.87 15.36 7.11
CA PHE A 429 24.36 15.56 8.48
C PHE A 429 24.09 17.05 8.78
N LYS A 430 24.96 17.95 8.30
CA LYS A 430 24.79 19.40 8.46
C LYS A 430 23.52 19.92 7.78
N GLU A 431 23.21 19.45 6.57
CA GLU A 431 21.98 19.83 5.87
C GLU A 431 20.73 19.30 6.59
N LYS A 432 20.76 18.03 7.04
CA LYS A 432 19.69 17.45 7.86
C LYS A 432 19.43 18.23 9.14
N LEU A 433 20.49 18.73 9.76
CA LEU A 433 20.44 19.56 10.96
C LEU A 433 19.78 20.92 10.67
N GLU A 434 20.15 21.57 9.56
CA GLU A 434 19.59 22.87 9.18
C GLU A 434 18.11 22.76 8.75
N ILE A 435 17.72 21.67 8.09
CA ILE A 435 16.31 21.39 7.76
C ILE A 435 15.48 21.27 9.05
N ARG A 436 15.95 20.50 10.03
CA ARG A 436 15.29 20.36 11.35
C ARG A 436 15.26 21.67 12.11
N ALA A 437 16.35 22.45 12.09
CA ALA A 437 16.41 23.76 12.72
C ALA A 437 15.41 24.74 12.08
N THR A 438 15.30 24.75 10.75
CA THR A 438 14.32 25.56 10.01
C THR A 438 12.89 25.16 10.36
N HIS A 439 12.61 23.85 10.41
CA HIS A 439 11.32 23.36 10.88
C HIS A 439 11.02 23.83 12.31
N LEU A 440 11.95 23.74 13.26
CA LEU A 440 11.76 24.21 14.64
C LEU A 440 11.51 25.73 14.74
N ARG A 441 12.15 26.53 13.87
CA ARG A 441 11.88 27.98 13.75
C ARG A 441 10.45 28.23 13.29
N ALA A 442 9.96 27.47 12.32
CA ALA A 442 8.58 27.55 11.86
C ALA A 442 7.59 27.05 12.93
N TYR A 443 7.94 25.96 13.63
CA TYR A 443 7.12 25.32 14.65
C TYR A 443 6.85 26.22 15.86
N GLN A 444 7.89 26.74 16.52
CA GLN A 444 7.75 27.60 17.71
C GLN A 444 8.57 28.89 17.63
N GLY A 445 9.78 28.84 17.06
CA GLY A 445 10.63 30.02 16.91
C GLY A 445 12.12 29.76 17.08
N LYS A 446 12.92 30.84 16.96
CA LYS A 446 14.40 30.77 16.98
C LYS A 446 14.97 30.20 18.29
N ALA A 447 14.30 30.43 19.42
CA ALA A 447 14.76 29.91 20.72
C ALA A 447 14.74 28.37 20.76
N LEU A 448 13.69 27.73 20.23
CA LEU A 448 13.57 26.28 20.20
C LEU A 448 14.63 25.65 19.28
N ALA A 449 14.84 26.24 18.10
CA ALA A 449 15.89 25.79 17.18
C ALA A 449 17.29 25.88 17.81
N ARG A 450 17.58 26.97 18.56
CA ARG A 450 18.85 27.08 19.30
C ARG A 450 18.98 26.04 20.41
N LYS A 451 17.89 25.75 21.14
CA LYS A 451 17.87 24.69 22.17
C LYS A 451 18.23 23.34 21.55
N TYR A 452 17.59 23.01 20.42
CA TYR A 452 17.85 21.80 19.66
C TYR A 452 19.31 21.69 19.22
N LEU A 453 19.84 22.70 18.53
CA LEU A 453 21.21 22.68 18.02
C LEU A 453 22.23 22.50 19.16
N LYS A 454 22.07 23.25 20.27
CA LYS A 454 22.93 23.12 21.46
C LYS A 454 22.85 21.74 22.12
N PHE A 455 21.71 21.07 22.03
CA PHE A 455 21.55 19.75 22.62
C PHE A 455 22.20 18.66 21.77
N VAL A 456 22.02 18.74 20.45
CA VAL A 456 22.66 17.81 19.49
C VAL A 456 24.17 17.95 19.51
N ASP A 457 24.68 19.18 19.58
CA ASP A 457 26.13 19.46 19.65
C ASP A 457 26.81 18.79 20.87
N LYS A 458 26.10 18.69 22.00
CA LYS A 458 26.60 18.02 23.20
C LYS A 458 26.66 16.49 23.10
N ALA A 459 26.01 15.88 22.11
CA ALA A 459 25.94 14.43 22.00
C ALA A 459 27.22 13.78 21.46
N GLY A 460 28.17 14.57 20.97
CA GLY A 460 29.37 14.05 20.30
C GLY A 460 29.07 13.47 18.91
N GLU A 461 30.12 13.23 18.12
CA GLU A 461 29.99 12.91 16.69
C GLU A 461 29.19 11.62 16.41
N GLU A 462 29.38 10.59 17.23
CA GLU A 462 28.76 9.27 17.00
C GLU A 462 27.27 9.21 17.34
N LEU A 463 26.82 9.95 18.37
CA LEU A 463 25.42 9.97 18.81
C LEU A 463 24.62 11.14 18.23
N ALA A 464 25.28 12.23 17.80
CA ALA A 464 24.59 13.42 17.28
C ALA A 464 23.58 13.12 16.15
N PRO A 465 23.84 12.22 15.17
CA PRO A 465 22.86 11.87 14.16
C PRO A 465 21.56 11.27 14.70
N TYR A 466 21.65 10.40 15.71
CA TYR A 466 20.51 9.72 16.33
C TYR A 466 19.77 10.67 17.29
N VAL A 467 20.51 11.44 18.09
CA VAL A 467 19.95 12.45 18.98
C VAL A 467 19.22 13.54 18.17
N ALA A 468 19.77 13.94 17.02
CA ALA A 468 19.12 14.88 16.11
C ALA A 468 17.74 14.39 15.67
N ASN A 469 17.57 13.11 15.36
CA ASN A 469 16.29 12.54 14.97
C ASN A 469 15.32 12.46 16.16
N GLY A 470 15.70 11.74 17.22
CA GLY A 470 14.83 11.48 18.37
C GLY A 470 14.42 12.76 19.08
N TYR A 471 15.35 13.70 19.27
CA TYR A 471 15.04 14.95 19.95
C TYR A 471 14.15 15.86 19.09
N HIS A 472 14.42 15.99 17.80
CA HIS A 472 13.56 16.76 16.88
C HIS A 472 12.13 16.23 16.89
N LYS A 473 11.98 14.90 16.84
CA LYS A 473 10.70 14.21 16.89
C LYS A 473 9.90 14.54 18.16
N LEU A 474 10.56 14.53 19.33
CA LEU A 474 9.93 14.90 20.60
C LEU A 474 9.60 16.39 20.69
N LEU A 475 10.44 17.27 20.14
CA LEU A 475 10.19 18.72 20.18
C LEU A 475 9.06 19.17 19.24
N THR A 476 8.86 18.45 18.13
CA THR A 476 7.88 18.78 17.08
C THR A 476 6.65 17.87 17.10
N TYR A 477 6.17 17.53 18.30
CA TYR A 477 4.90 16.80 18.41
C TYR A 477 3.78 17.58 17.71
N LYS A 478 2.98 16.87 16.93
CA LYS A 478 1.94 17.46 16.08
C LYS A 478 0.68 17.78 16.88
N ASP A 479 0.74 18.89 17.59
CA ASP A 479 -0.41 19.45 18.30
C ASP A 479 -1.39 20.19 17.40
N GLU A 480 -2.44 20.73 18.00
CA GLU A 480 -3.52 21.42 17.30
C GLU A 480 -3.00 22.61 16.48
N TYR A 481 -2.02 23.35 17.01
CA TYR A 481 -1.41 24.49 16.32
C TYR A 481 -0.57 24.05 15.12
N GLU A 482 0.19 22.97 15.27
CA GLU A 482 1.06 22.48 14.20
C GLU A 482 0.27 21.79 13.09
N VAL A 483 -0.71 20.95 13.44
CA VAL A 483 -1.63 20.35 12.46
C VAL A 483 -2.36 21.45 11.67
N ALA A 484 -2.82 22.51 12.35
CA ALA A 484 -3.42 23.66 11.70
C ALA A 484 -2.45 24.38 10.75
N ARG A 485 -1.21 24.63 11.18
CA ARG A 485 -0.18 25.29 10.36
C ARG A 485 0.11 24.49 9.10
N LEU A 486 0.38 23.20 9.23
CA LEU A 486 0.70 22.30 8.12
C LEU A 486 -0.49 22.19 7.15
N HIS A 487 -1.72 22.11 7.66
CA HIS A 487 -2.88 22.08 6.79
C HIS A 487 -3.05 23.39 6.02
N ALA A 488 -3.02 24.52 6.73
CA ALA A 488 -3.25 25.84 6.17
C ALA A 488 -2.17 26.30 5.17
N GLN A 489 -0.93 25.83 5.31
CA GLN A 489 0.19 26.28 4.48
C GLN A 489 0.44 25.37 3.27
N GLN A 490 0.29 24.05 3.40
CA GLN A 490 0.82 23.11 2.41
C GLN A 490 -0.26 22.28 1.72
N THR A 491 -1.43 22.05 2.34
CA THR A 491 -2.40 21.07 1.83
C THR A 491 -2.90 21.42 0.43
N GLU A 492 -3.30 22.67 0.18
CA GLU A 492 -3.81 23.08 -1.13
C GLU A 492 -2.74 22.90 -2.23
N ALA A 493 -1.49 23.29 -1.95
CA ALA A 493 -0.38 23.13 -2.88
C ALA A 493 -0.06 21.65 -3.17
N LEU A 494 -0.06 20.80 -2.13
CA LEU A 494 0.20 19.36 -2.29
C LEU A 494 -0.95 18.66 -3.01
N VAL A 495 -2.20 19.01 -2.73
CA VAL A 495 -3.37 18.51 -3.47
C VAL A 495 -3.28 18.94 -4.93
N ALA A 496 -2.91 20.19 -5.19
CA ALA A 496 -2.72 20.69 -6.54
C ALA A 496 -1.56 20.00 -7.29
N GLN A 497 -0.61 19.35 -6.62
CA GLN A 497 0.40 18.54 -7.30
C GLN A 497 -0.14 17.19 -7.78
N GLU A 498 -1.10 16.61 -7.04
CA GLU A 498 -1.66 15.28 -7.31
C GLU A 498 -2.93 15.32 -8.17
N PHE A 499 -3.70 16.42 -8.08
CA PHE A 499 -5.01 16.56 -8.70
C PHE A 499 -5.11 17.81 -9.58
N GLU A 500 -6.02 17.74 -10.54
CA GLU A 500 -6.43 18.84 -11.42
C GLU A 500 -7.96 19.06 -11.31
N GLY A 501 -8.41 20.26 -11.68
CA GLY A 501 -9.80 20.69 -11.60
C GLY A 501 -10.12 21.59 -10.39
N GLU A 502 -11.38 22.00 -10.30
CA GLU A 502 -11.90 22.79 -9.18
C GLU A 502 -12.11 21.87 -7.96
N THR A 503 -11.10 21.81 -7.10
CA THR A 503 -11.11 20.87 -5.97
C THR A 503 -11.78 21.46 -4.73
N ARG A 504 -12.68 20.69 -4.11
CA ARG A 504 -13.26 21.01 -2.80
C ARG A 504 -12.69 20.10 -1.70
N LEU A 505 -12.00 20.71 -0.73
CA LEU A 505 -11.37 20.01 0.38
C LEU A 505 -12.34 19.78 1.54
N THR A 506 -12.31 18.59 2.10
CA THR A 506 -13.00 18.23 3.35
C THR A 506 -12.02 17.54 4.29
N PHE A 507 -11.88 18.06 5.50
CA PHE A 507 -10.93 17.60 6.51
C PHE A 507 -11.61 16.67 7.51
N HIS A 508 -10.91 15.62 7.95
CA HIS A 508 -11.46 14.60 8.85
C HIS A 508 -10.77 14.64 10.20
N LEU A 509 -11.38 15.30 11.18
CA LEU A 509 -10.77 15.64 12.46
C LEU A 509 -11.59 15.10 13.62
N ALA A 510 -10.95 14.81 14.75
CA ALA A 510 -11.62 14.57 16.03
C ALA A 510 -11.17 15.63 17.04
N PRO A 511 -11.73 16.86 17.02
CA PRO A 511 -11.35 17.89 17.98
C PRO A 511 -11.66 17.42 19.41
N PRO A 512 -10.72 17.52 20.38
CA PRO A 512 -10.88 16.96 21.72
C PRO A 512 -12.13 17.45 22.48
N LEU A 513 -12.52 18.72 22.29
CA LEU A 513 -13.67 19.32 22.98
C LEU A 513 -15.03 19.00 22.32
N LEU A 514 -15.04 18.48 21.09
CA LEU A 514 -16.25 18.29 20.29
C LEU A 514 -16.55 16.82 19.97
N SER A 515 -15.59 15.93 20.17
CA SER A 515 -15.68 14.55 19.72
C SER A 515 -16.15 13.66 20.86
N ARG A 516 -17.22 12.91 20.64
CA ARG A 516 -17.70 11.87 21.55
C ARG A 516 -17.09 10.52 21.16
N PRO A 517 -16.91 9.58 22.11
CA PRO A 517 -16.51 8.21 21.79
C PRO A 517 -17.51 7.54 20.84
N GLY A 518 -17.00 6.78 19.87
CA GLY A 518 -17.78 5.92 18.98
C GLY A 518 -18.05 4.53 19.59
N PRO A 519 -18.70 3.62 18.83
CA PRO A 519 -19.01 2.26 19.27
C PRO A 519 -17.78 1.42 19.63
N ASP A 520 -16.62 1.75 19.06
CA ASP A 520 -15.31 1.14 19.30
C ASP A 520 -14.55 1.80 20.47
N GLY A 521 -15.16 2.78 21.15
CA GLY A 521 -14.56 3.55 22.22
C GLY A 521 -13.58 4.65 21.75
N ARG A 522 -13.31 4.77 20.44
CA ARG A 522 -12.39 5.78 19.90
C ARG A 522 -13.15 7.10 19.63
N PRO A 523 -12.51 8.28 19.76
CA PRO A 523 -13.20 9.53 19.46
C PRO A 523 -13.62 9.58 17.98
N LYS A 524 -14.91 9.82 17.71
CA LYS A 524 -15.45 9.81 16.35
C LYS A 524 -14.98 11.03 15.57
N LYS A 525 -14.35 10.80 14.42
CA LYS A 525 -13.97 11.88 13.50
C LYS A 525 -15.20 12.50 12.84
N ARG A 526 -15.11 13.79 12.56
CA ARG A 526 -16.12 14.61 11.91
C ARG A 526 -15.53 15.26 10.66
N ALA A 527 -16.37 15.42 9.65
CA ALA A 527 -16.02 16.10 8.42
C ALA A 527 -16.19 17.61 8.57
N PHE A 528 -15.16 18.37 8.19
CA PHE A 528 -15.16 19.83 8.17
C PHE A 528 -14.91 20.31 6.74
N GLY A 529 -15.74 21.22 6.26
CA GLY A 529 -15.59 21.80 4.92
C GLY A 529 -14.42 22.78 4.82
N PRO A 530 -14.23 23.42 3.64
CA PRO A 530 -13.09 24.30 3.37
C PRO A 530 -12.92 25.47 4.35
N TRP A 531 -14.00 25.94 4.99
CA TRP A 531 -13.97 27.03 5.97
C TRP A 531 -12.98 26.80 7.11
N ILE A 532 -12.70 25.54 7.46
CA ILE A 532 -11.77 25.18 8.54
C ILE A 532 -10.35 25.67 8.26
N LEU A 533 -9.95 25.85 7.00
CA LEU A 533 -8.64 26.41 6.65
C LEU A 533 -8.46 27.82 7.20
N SER A 534 -9.50 28.64 7.21
CA SER A 534 -9.46 29.97 7.81
C SER A 534 -9.28 29.90 9.32
N ALA A 535 -9.98 28.97 9.99
CA ALA A 535 -9.79 28.71 11.41
C ALA A 535 -8.37 28.19 11.71
N PHE A 536 -7.82 27.32 10.86
CA PHE A 536 -6.46 26.83 10.97
C PHE A 536 -5.41 27.94 10.79
N ARG A 537 -5.62 28.88 9.86
CA ARG A 537 -4.73 30.05 9.70
C ARG A 537 -4.70 30.90 10.97
N LEU A 538 -5.86 31.11 11.61
CA LEU A 538 -5.94 31.82 12.88
C LEU A 538 -5.23 31.03 13.99
N LEU A 539 -5.56 29.75 14.13
CA LEU A 539 -4.99 28.89 15.17
C LEU A 539 -3.46 28.80 15.03
N ALA A 540 -2.93 28.64 13.82
CA ALA A 540 -1.49 28.60 13.57
C ALA A 540 -0.76 29.89 14.01
N ARG A 541 -1.41 31.05 13.97
CA ARG A 541 -0.85 32.32 14.49
C ARG A 541 -0.84 32.37 16.02
N LEU A 542 -1.74 31.64 16.68
CA LEU A 542 -1.83 31.54 18.13
C LEU A 542 -0.83 30.55 18.75
N LYS A 543 0.12 29.99 17.97
CA LYS A 543 1.16 29.07 18.46
C LYS A 543 1.98 29.60 19.64
N PHE A 544 2.03 30.93 19.85
CA PHE A 544 2.70 31.52 21.01
C PHE A 544 2.02 31.16 22.34
N LEU A 545 0.74 30.76 22.33
CA LEU A 545 0.03 30.25 23.51
C LEU A 545 0.50 28.86 23.92
N ARG A 546 1.12 28.09 23.01
CA ARG A 546 1.55 26.70 23.25
C ARG A 546 2.38 26.59 24.52
N GLY A 547 1.92 25.73 25.44
CA GLY A 547 2.62 25.46 26.70
C GLY A 547 2.53 26.57 27.75
N THR A 548 1.82 27.67 27.48
CA THR A 548 1.52 28.70 28.47
C THR A 548 0.29 28.34 29.31
N PRO A 549 0.04 28.99 30.46
CA PRO A 549 -1.18 28.78 31.23
C PRO A 549 -2.49 29.09 30.48
N LEU A 550 -2.39 29.90 29.41
CA LEU A 550 -3.46 30.31 28.51
C LEU A 550 -3.67 29.34 27.35
N ASP A 551 -2.93 28.23 27.29
CA ASP A 551 -3.10 27.20 26.26
C ASP A 551 -4.40 26.39 26.51
N PRO A 552 -5.45 26.51 25.69
CA PRO A 552 -6.69 25.76 25.88
C PRO A 552 -6.50 24.25 25.71
N PHE A 553 -5.47 23.82 24.94
CA PHE A 553 -5.20 22.40 24.69
C PHE A 553 -4.15 21.84 25.67
N GLY A 554 -3.30 22.71 26.22
CA GLY A 554 -2.09 22.33 26.95
C GLY A 554 -2.32 21.52 28.22
N ARG A 555 -3.54 21.50 28.78
CA ARG A 555 -3.88 20.77 30.02
C ARG A 555 -4.29 19.31 29.81
N SER A 556 -4.44 18.85 28.56
CA SER A 556 -4.80 17.46 28.28
C SER A 556 -3.72 16.48 28.74
N ALA A 557 -4.11 15.22 29.00
CA ALA A 557 -3.18 14.17 29.39
C ALA A 557 -2.09 13.94 28.33
N GLU A 558 -2.47 13.95 27.04
CA GLU A 558 -1.54 13.80 25.92
C GLU A 558 -0.49 14.93 25.88
N ARG A 559 -0.89 16.19 26.04
CA ARG A 559 0.04 17.33 26.03
C ARG A 559 0.96 17.35 27.25
N LYS A 560 0.47 16.91 28.42
CA LYS A 560 1.30 16.73 29.62
C LYS A 560 2.35 15.64 29.43
N MET A 561 1.95 14.51 28.87
CA MET A 561 2.83 13.38 28.54
C MET A 561 3.91 13.79 27.53
N GLU A 562 3.57 14.46 26.43
CA GLU A 562 4.57 14.90 25.43
C GLU A 562 5.65 15.83 26.03
N ARG A 563 5.26 16.75 26.92
CA ARG A 563 6.22 17.62 27.63
C ARG A 563 7.02 16.87 28.70
N ALA A 564 6.50 15.78 29.25
CA ALA A 564 7.24 14.91 30.15
C ALA A 564 8.31 14.12 29.37
N LEU A 565 7.94 13.52 28.23
CA LEU A 565 8.85 12.78 27.35
C LEU A 565 10.07 13.61 26.91
N ILE A 566 9.89 14.90 26.59
CA ILE A 566 11.02 15.80 26.26
C ILE A 566 12.01 15.89 27.44
N ARG A 567 11.51 16.07 28.66
CA ARG A 567 12.35 16.22 29.87
C ARG A 567 12.98 14.90 30.29
N GLU A 568 12.28 13.79 30.11
CA GLU A 568 12.81 12.45 30.33
C GLU A 568 13.96 12.17 29.38
N TYR A 569 13.74 12.34 28.07
CA TYR A 569 14.77 12.14 27.06
C TYR A 569 16.01 13.02 27.28
N GLU A 570 15.82 14.29 27.66
CA GLU A 570 16.93 15.19 28.01
C GLU A 570 17.78 14.67 29.19
N ARG A 571 17.14 14.09 30.21
CA ARG A 571 17.83 13.49 31.35
C ARG A 571 18.54 12.19 30.97
N ASP A 572 17.88 11.35 30.18
CA ASP A 572 18.40 10.05 29.80
C ASP A 572 19.62 10.17 28.90
N ILE A 573 19.59 11.05 27.90
CA ILE A 573 20.76 11.32 27.07
C ILE A 573 21.91 11.90 27.91
N ALA A 574 21.63 12.76 28.88
CA ALA A 574 22.66 13.28 29.78
C ALA A 574 23.28 12.19 30.68
N LEU A 575 22.52 11.14 31.00
CA LEU A 575 23.02 9.95 31.72
C LEU A 575 23.84 9.06 30.78
N ILE A 576 23.30 8.73 29.60
CA ILE A 576 23.94 7.88 28.59
C ILE A 576 25.29 8.47 28.18
N LEU A 577 25.41 9.78 27.99
CA LEU A 577 26.68 10.44 27.67
C LEU A 577 27.77 10.27 28.75
N LYS A 578 27.41 9.89 29.98
CA LYS A 578 28.37 9.58 31.06
C LYS A 578 28.73 8.10 31.15
N LEU A 579 27.85 7.23 30.63
CA LEU A 579 27.97 5.78 30.76
C LEU A 579 28.45 5.11 29.47
N VAL A 580 28.24 5.76 28.32
CA VAL A 580 28.51 5.17 27.01
C VAL A 580 30.00 4.85 26.84
N ASP A 581 30.24 3.63 26.39
CA ASP A 581 31.55 3.09 26.03
C ASP A 581 31.46 2.33 24.70
N ALA A 582 32.54 1.70 24.26
CA ALA A 582 32.58 0.96 23.01
C ALA A 582 31.59 -0.23 22.96
N ASN A 583 31.22 -0.81 24.11
CA ASN A 583 30.32 -1.97 24.17
C ASN A 583 28.84 -1.55 24.11
N THR A 584 28.52 -0.39 24.69
CA THR A 584 27.16 0.14 24.83
C THR A 584 26.79 1.18 23.77
N LEU A 585 27.75 1.62 22.93
CA LEU A 585 27.53 2.64 21.90
C LEU A 585 26.35 2.31 20.97
N GLU A 586 26.22 1.07 20.51
CA GLU A 586 25.10 0.68 19.63
C GLU A 586 23.76 0.71 20.35
N LEU A 587 23.72 0.35 21.64
CA LEU A 587 22.53 0.49 22.47
C LEU A 587 22.17 1.97 22.70
N ALA A 588 23.18 2.82 22.92
CA ALA A 588 23.00 4.26 23.04
C ALA A 588 22.46 4.90 21.75
N LYS A 589 22.93 4.47 20.57
CA LYS A 589 22.38 4.89 19.27
C LYS A 589 20.93 4.47 19.10
N GLN A 590 20.60 3.21 19.43
CA GLN A 590 19.22 2.71 19.43
C GLN A 590 18.31 3.51 20.37
N PHE A 591 18.79 3.82 21.58
CA PHE A 591 18.05 4.62 22.55
C PHE A 591 17.81 6.04 22.04
N ALA A 592 18.84 6.68 21.47
CA ALA A 592 18.74 8.04 20.95
C ALA A 592 17.72 8.17 19.80
N ASP A 593 17.61 7.15 18.95
CA ASP A 593 16.62 7.14 17.85
C ASP A 593 15.23 6.61 18.28
N LEU A 594 15.13 5.98 19.46
CA LEU A 594 13.90 5.37 19.98
C LEU A 594 12.64 6.25 19.88
N PRO A 595 12.68 7.58 20.11
CA PRO A 595 11.50 8.42 19.97
C PRO A 595 10.85 8.40 18.57
N MET A 596 11.58 7.99 17.53
CA MET A 596 11.04 7.80 16.18
C MET A 596 9.92 6.75 16.12
N GLN A 597 9.86 5.84 17.09
CA GLN A 597 8.80 4.85 17.25
C GLN A 597 7.48 5.44 17.78
N ILE A 598 7.51 6.63 18.39
CA ILE A 598 6.30 7.31 18.87
C ILE A 598 5.51 7.85 17.67
N LYS A 599 4.62 7.03 17.11
CA LYS A 599 3.82 7.35 15.92
C LYS A 599 2.33 7.41 16.26
N GLY A 600 1.59 8.19 15.48
CA GLY A 600 0.13 8.28 15.53
C GLY A 600 -0.40 9.44 16.38
N PHE A 601 -1.71 9.42 16.61
CA PHE A 601 -2.45 10.47 17.31
C PHE A 601 -3.43 9.85 18.31
N GLY A 602 -3.73 10.56 19.41
CA GLY A 602 -4.72 10.14 20.41
C GLY A 602 -4.50 8.69 20.87
N PRO A 603 -5.51 7.79 20.79
CA PRO A 603 -5.36 6.40 21.24
C PRO A 603 -4.20 5.64 20.59
N VAL A 604 -3.91 5.90 19.30
CA VAL A 604 -2.80 5.24 18.59
C VAL A 604 -1.46 5.70 19.15
N LYS A 605 -1.34 7.00 19.45
CA LYS A 605 -0.12 7.55 20.05
C LYS A 605 0.09 7.02 21.46
N MET A 606 -0.97 6.92 22.26
CA MET A 606 -0.88 6.38 23.62
C MET A 606 -0.34 4.95 23.61
N ALA A 607 -0.85 4.09 22.72
CA ALA A 607 -0.33 2.72 22.57
C ALA A 607 1.17 2.73 22.16
N SER A 608 1.56 3.58 21.20
CA SER A 608 2.96 3.73 20.81
C SER A 608 3.85 4.22 21.96
N VAL A 609 3.36 5.13 22.81
CA VAL A 609 4.12 5.61 23.97
C VAL A 609 4.28 4.52 25.02
N THR A 610 3.25 3.70 25.27
CA THR A 610 3.38 2.56 26.18
C THR A 610 4.45 1.58 25.71
N ALA A 611 4.48 1.25 24.41
CA ALA A 611 5.52 0.41 23.84
C ALA A 611 6.91 1.07 23.93
N PHE A 612 7.00 2.36 23.63
CA PHE A 612 8.21 3.16 23.78
C PHE A 612 8.74 3.14 25.22
N SER A 613 7.90 3.37 26.22
CA SER A 613 8.29 3.40 27.64
C SER A 613 8.90 2.08 28.08
N LYS A 614 8.29 0.95 27.68
CA LYS A 614 8.84 -0.37 27.97
C LYS A 614 10.23 -0.56 27.33
N ARG A 615 10.36 -0.25 26.04
CA ARG A 615 11.65 -0.38 25.33
C ARG A 615 12.72 0.58 25.86
N ARG A 616 12.31 1.77 26.32
CA ARG A 616 13.18 2.74 26.97
C ARG A 616 13.78 2.18 28.25
N GLU A 617 12.97 1.58 29.11
CA GLU A 617 13.44 0.96 30.36
C GLU A 617 14.40 -0.20 30.08
N GLU A 618 14.07 -1.07 29.12
CA GLU A 618 14.95 -2.17 28.70
C GLU A 618 16.33 -1.67 28.22
N LEU A 619 16.35 -0.71 27.29
CA LEU A 619 17.60 -0.19 26.74
C LEU A 619 18.43 0.56 27.79
N LEU A 620 17.79 1.33 28.65
CA LEU A 620 18.49 2.06 29.71
C LEU A 620 19.12 1.10 30.71
N GLY A 621 18.40 0.04 31.11
CA GLY A 621 18.92 -1.00 31.99
C GLY A 621 20.14 -1.72 31.39
N SER A 622 20.07 -2.11 30.12
CA SER A 622 21.21 -2.76 29.44
C SER A 622 22.43 -1.83 29.32
N ILE A 623 22.23 -0.53 29.09
CA ILE A 623 23.33 0.46 29.06
C ILE A 623 23.95 0.62 30.45
N GLU A 624 23.14 0.70 31.52
CA GLU A 624 23.63 0.80 32.90
C GLU A 624 24.42 -0.44 33.34
N LEU A 625 24.06 -1.62 32.84
CA LEU A 625 24.74 -2.89 33.11
C LEU A 625 25.99 -3.13 32.24
N GLY A 626 26.24 -2.29 31.22
CA GLY A 626 27.35 -2.47 30.29
C GLY A 626 27.17 -3.65 29.33
N GLU A 627 25.93 -4.05 29.04
CA GLU A 627 25.64 -5.21 28.18
C GLU A 627 25.95 -4.92 26.70
N THR A 628 26.33 -5.97 25.97
CA THR A 628 26.49 -5.90 24.51
C THR A 628 25.16 -6.18 23.79
N PRO A 629 24.94 -5.67 22.56
CA PRO A 629 23.74 -5.97 21.77
C PRO A 629 23.46 -7.47 21.62
N THR A 630 24.51 -8.29 21.57
CA THR A 630 24.44 -9.75 21.44
C THR A 630 23.88 -10.42 22.70
N GLN A 631 24.20 -9.89 23.88
CA GLN A 631 23.65 -10.38 25.16
C GLN A 631 22.17 -10.02 25.31
N GLN A 632 21.77 -8.85 24.82
CA GLN A 632 20.36 -8.43 24.81
C GLN A 632 19.50 -9.26 23.85
N ALA A 633 20.03 -9.67 22.70
CA ALA A 633 19.28 -10.50 21.73
C ALA A 633 19.13 -11.98 22.16
N ALA A 634 19.89 -12.43 23.15
CA ALA A 634 19.85 -13.80 23.69
C ALA A 634 18.90 -13.95 24.90
N GLN A 635 18.44 -12.84 25.49
CA GLN A 635 17.42 -12.77 26.55
C GLN A 635 16.06 -12.41 25.95
#